data_AF-A0A9D6LGL6-F1
#
_entry.id   AF-A0A9D6LGL6-F1
#
_cell.length_a   1.000
_cell.length_b   1.000
_cell.length_c   1.000
_cell.angle_alpha   90.00
_cell.angle_beta   90.00
_cell.angle_gamma   90.00
#
_symmetry.space_group_name_H-M   'P 1'
#
loop_
_entity.id
_entity.type
_entity.pdbx_description
1 polymer ?
#
loop_
_entity_poly.entity_id
_entity_poly.type
_entity_poly.pdbx_seq_one_letter_code
_entity_poly.pdbx_strand_id
1 'polypeptide(L)'
;SIKGGMTFNVKPAKPEVGTSLTVAGLQTQKMVESSMPIARNTVKGAISATLNIGGSGLNQSDIIAGWKGNGSMDIKDAIFSTLDVGTQVKAGVIDKLPGAIRSKANIPDKLLDKQGKYQNVGVKFALNSGVMNINEINGKAYPDAGLDLKGNGSVKLANYGLDLTLDIIDTYNMLRLDNEVKDQRYGHFAVSPKVGGTLFEPKFDWGATLGKLLESAARQQLATRGKEELKKHLPGAAGGLLDKITGGGGGNNNNNTNPSPTQKPAEAVGKALKGLFGH
;
A
#
# COMPACT_ATOMS: atom_id res chain seq x y z
N SER A 1 10.99 18.90 20.12
CA SER A 1 10.28 20.05 20.72
C SER A 1 8.81 19.98 20.33
N ILE A 2 7.91 20.49 21.16
CA ILE A 2 6.47 20.59 20.85
C ILE A 2 6.11 22.07 20.89
N LYS A 3 5.54 22.59 19.80
CA LYS A 3 5.01 23.96 19.71
C LYS A 3 3.55 23.86 19.31
N GLY A 4 2.66 24.52 20.05
CA GLY A 4 1.25 24.51 19.75
C GLY A 4 0.63 25.87 20.03
N GLY A 5 -0.38 26.22 19.24
CA GLY A 5 -1.20 27.41 19.41
C GLY A 5 -2.67 27.04 19.23
N MET A 6 -3.52 27.61 20.09
CA MET A 6 -4.97 27.52 19.96
C MET A 6 -5.53 28.92 19.69
N THR A 7 -6.51 28.98 18.81
CA THR A 7 -7.24 30.20 18.48
C THR A 7 -8.71 29.96 18.72
N PHE A 8 -9.38 30.94 19.31
CA PHE A 8 -10.80 30.89 19.61
C PHE A 8 -11.42 32.24 19.28
N ASN A 9 -12.45 32.24 18.44
CA ASN A 9 -13.13 33.44 17.99
C ASN A 9 -14.65 33.28 18.15
N VAL A 10 -15.24 34.04 19.07
CA VAL A 10 -16.67 34.01 19.39
C VAL A 10 -17.49 35.10 18.71
N LYS A 11 -16.84 35.99 17.96
CA LYS A 11 -17.53 37.10 17.27
C LYS A 11 -18.49 36.64 16.16
N PRO A 12 -18.19 35.59 15.37
CA PRO A 12 -19.11 35.13 14.33
C PRO A 12 -20.34 34.42 14.92
N ALA A 13 -21.42 34.35 14.14
CA ALA A 13 -22.65 33.65 14.53
C ALA A 13 -22.44 32.17 14.88
N LYS A 14 -21.36 31.56 14.37
CA LYS A 14 -20.85 30.26 14.81
C LYS A 14 -19.43 30.47 15.35
N PRO A 15 -19.15 30.14 16.62
CA PRO A 15 -17.80 30.22 17.16
C PRO A 15 -16.80 29.43 16.32
N GLU A 16 -15.60 29.99 16.14
CA GLU A 16 -14.49 29.36 15.41
C GLU A 16 -13.43 28.90 16.40
N VAL A 17 -12.92 27.69 16.18
CA VAL A 17 -11.82 27.10 16.94
C VAL A 17 -10.74 26.66 15.96
N GLY A 18 -9.48 27.00 16.22
CA GLY A 18 -8.34 26.54 15.45
C GLY A 18 -7.20 26.06 16.33
N THR A 19 -6.55 24.98 15.91
CA THR A 19 -5.38 24.39 16.57
C THR A 19 -4.26 24.25 15.54
N SER A 20 -3.11 24.83 15.86
CA SER A 20 -1.84 24.57 15.18
C SER A 20 -0.93 23.81 16.13
N LEU A 21 -0.38 22.69 15.68
CA LEU A 21 0.53 21.85 16.45
C LEU A 21 1.71 21.43 15.57
N THR A 22 2.92 21.60 16.08
CA THR A 22 4.15 21.10 15.48
C THR A 22 4.90 20.29 16.54
N VAL A 23 5.09 19.02 16.25
CA VAL A 23 5.89 18.08 17.04
C VAL A 23 7.15 17.76 16.22
N ALA A 24 8.33 17.92 16.80
CA ALA A 24 9.59 17.61 16.15
C ALA A 24 10.38 16.60 16.97
N GLY A 25 10.60 15.41 16.41
CA GLY A 25 11.48 14.37 16.95
C GLY A 25 11.08 13.81 18.31
N LEU A 26 9.78 13.71 18.59
CA LEU A 26 9.26 13.11 19.83
C LEU A 26 9.54 11.61 19.83
N GLN A 27 10.37 11.15 20.77
CA GLN A 27 10.72 9.74 20.92
C GLN A 27 9.62 9.01 21.68
N THR A 28 8.84 8.15 21.01
CA THR A 28 7.71 7.46 21.66
C THR A 28 8.17 6.45 22.71
N GLN A 29 9.39 5.94 22.59
CA GLN A 29 10.02 5.08 23.60
C GLN A 29 10.28 5.81 24.92
N LYS A 30 10.42 7.14 24.89
CA LYS A 30 10.65 7.98 26.08
C LYS A 30 9.37 8.66 26.57
N MET A 31 8.25 8.45 25.88
CA MET A 31 6.95 8.96 26.31
C MET A 31 6.55 8.16 27.55
N VAL A 32 6.67 8.83 28.71
CA VAL A 32 6.42 8.26 30.03
C VAL A 32 5.03 7.62 30.07
N GLU A 33 4.95 6.51 30.78
CA GLU A 33 3.87 5.54 30.96
C GLU A 33 2.46 6.09 31.29
N SER A 34 2.23 7.41 31.30
CA SER A 34 1.06 8.03 31.95
C SER A 34 0.04 8.75 31.07
N SER A 35 0.27 8.99 29.76
CA SER A 35 -0.61 9.94 29.02
C SER A 35 -1.34 9.38 27.79
N MET A 36 -0.87 8.30 27.16
CA MET A 36 -1.53 7.69 26.00
C MET A 36 -1.31 6.17 25.97
N PRO A 37 -2.17 5.38 26.65
CA PRO A 37 -2.07 3.92 26.69
C PRO A 37 -2.04 3.26 25.30
N ILE A 38 -2.79 3.82 24.35
CA ILE A 38 -2.90 3.31 22.97
C ILE A 38 -1.60 3.51 22.19
N ALA A 39 -0.83 4.58 22.45
CA ALA A 39 0.41 4.86 21.72
C ALA A 39 1.57 3.96 22.19
N ARG A 40 1.61 3.61 23.49
CA ARG A 40 2.71 2.88 24.14
C ARG A 40 3.02 1.53 23.49
N ASN A 41 1.98 0.82 23.05
CA ASN A 41 2.09 -0.56 22.56
C ASN A 41 1.83 -0.69 21.07
N THR A 42 1.68 0.41 20.33
CA THR A 42 1.30 0.38 18.91
C THR A 42 2.45 0.79 18.00
N VAL A 43 3.14 1.91 18.30
CA VAL A 43 4.21 2.45 17.44
C VAL A 43 5.40 2.97 18.25
N LYS A 44 6.60 2.45 17.98
CA LYS A 44 7.87 2.97 18.49
C LYS A 44 8.58 3.78 17.40
N GLY A 45 9.24 4.88 17.72
CA GLY A 45 10.01 5.68 16.77
C GLY A 45 10.10 7.16 17.14
N ALA A 46 10.78 7.93 16.31
CA ALA A 46 10.86 9.39 16.43
C ALA A 46 9.76 10.06 15.60
N ILE A 47 8.70 10.53 16.25
CA ILE A 47 7.56 11.17 15.61
C ILE A 47 7.82 12.65 15.39
N SER A 48 7.63 13.10 14.17
CA SER A 48 7.46 14.51 13.81
C SER A 48 6.09 14.67 13.19
N ALA A 49 5.34 15.70 13.57
CA ALA A 49 4.00 15.93 13.05
C ALA A 49 3.76 17.43 12.90
N THR A 50 3.07 17.81 11.85
CA THR A 50 2.49 19.14 11.69
C THR A 50 0.99 19.01 11.53
N LEU A 51 0.22 19.82 12.24
CA LEU A 51 -1.22 19.80 12.22
C LEU A 51 -1.70 21.24 12.26
N ASN A 52 -2.49 21.63 11.26
CA ASN A 52 -3.19 22.90 11.25
C ASN A 52 -4.64 22.61 10.92
N ILE A 53 -5.47 22.58 11.96
CA ILE A 53 -6.91 22.26 11.85
C ILE A 53 -7.75 23.33 12.52
N GLY A 54 -8.95 23.54 12.03
CA GLY A 54 -9.92 24.39 12.68
C GLY A 54 -11.30 24.16 12.12
N GLY A 55 -12.32 24.58 12.85
CA GLY A 55 -13.70 24.51 12.41
C GLY A 55 -14.58 25.47 13.18
N SER A 56 -15.82 25.57 12.73
CA SER A 56 -16.81 26.47 13.31
C SER A 56 -18.08 25.70 13.64
N GLY A 57 -18.67 25.92 14.81
CA GLY A 57 -19.92 25.26 15.18
C GLY A 57 -20.48 25.71 16.52
N LEU A 58 -21.76 25.40 16.75
CA LEU A 58 -22.49 25.76 17.98
C LEU A 58 -22.43 24.65 19.04
N ASN A 59 -22.07 23.43 18.64
CA ASN A 59 -21.91 22.25 19.48
C ASN A 59 -20.74 21.38 18.96
N GLN A 60 -20.37 20.34 19.71
CA GLN A 60 -19.23 19.48 19.36
C GLN A 60 -19.40 18.78 18.01
N SER A 61 -20.60 18.29 17.67
CA SER A 61 -20.87 17.64 16.38
C SER A 61 -20.73 18.60 15.20
N ASP A 62 -21.22 19.84 15.33
CA ASP A 62 -21.11 20.90 14.33
C ASP A 62 -19.67 21.33 14.14
N ILE A 63 -18.92 21.41 15.25
CA ILE A 63 -17.50 21.72 15.22
C ILE A 63 -16.75 20.61 14.47
N ILE A 64 -16.94 19.33 14.80
CA ILE A 64 -16.27 18.20 14.13
C ILE A 64 -16.64 18.13 12.64
N ALA A 65 -17.92 18.30 12.31
CA ALA A 65 -18.39 18.35 10.92
C ALA A 65 -17.88 19.59 10.17
N GLY A 66 -17.52 20.66 10.88
CA GLY A 66 -16.91 21.88 10.34
C GLY A 66 -15.38 21.87 10.35
N TRP A 67 -14.73 20.82 10.88
CA TRP A 67 -13.27 20.75 10.92
C TRP A 67 -12.69 20.62 9.51
N LYS A 68 -11.75 21.50 9.23
CA LYS A 68 -10.95 21.56 8.01
C LYS A 68 -9.50 21.83 8.35
N GLY A 69 -8.59 21.43 7.47
CA GLY A 69 -7.17 21.68 7.67
C GLY A 69 -6.28 20.70 6.96
N ASN A 70 -5.00 20.75 7.29
CA ASN A 70 -4.00 19.81 6.78
C ASN A 70 -3.05 19.38 7.88
N GLY A 71 -2.37 18.29 7.61
CA GLY A 71 -1.29 17.86 8.46
C GLY A 71 -0.40 16.83 7.78
N SER A 72 0.74 16.62 8.40
CA SER A 72 1.66 15.56 8.08
C SER A 72 2.15 14.88 9.34
N MET A 73 2.47 13.60 9.24
CA MET A 73 3.14 12.84 10.27
C MET A 73 4.28 12.06 9.62
N ASP A 74 5.44 12.12 10.24
CA ASP A 74 6.63 11.36 9.83
C ASP A 74 7.19 10.66 11.07
N ILE A 75 7.35 9.35 10.98
CA ILE A 75 7.92 8.52 12.04
C ILE A 75 9.23 7.95 11.51
N LYS A 76 10.36 8.35 12.10
CA LYS A 76 11.66 7.74 11.81
C LYS A 76 11.90 6.54 12.70
N ASP A 77 12.58 5.54 12.15
CA ASP A 77 12.92 4.28 12.82
C ASP A 77 11.67 3.64 13.46
N ALA A 78 10.60 3.56 12.67
CA ALA A 78 9.29 3.14 13.14
C ALA A 78 9.23 1.62 13.36
N ILE A 79 8.66 1.19 14.48
CA ILE A 79 8.38 -0.21 14.78
C ILE A 79 6.92 -0.34 15.17
N PHE A 80 6.13 -1.04 14.37
CA PHE A 80 4.73 -1.30 14.67
C PHE A 80 4.61 -2.60 15.45
N SER A 81 4.14 -2.50 16.70
CA SER A 81 4.05 -3.66 17.58
C SER A 81 2.78 -4.48 17.35
N THR A 82 1.73 -3.87 16.78
CA THR A 82 0.41 -4.48 16.57
C THR A 82 0.09 -4.76 15.10
N LEU A 83 0.89 -4.22 14.17
CA LEU A 83 0.68 -4.44 12.74
C LEU A 83 1.59 -5.58 12.26
N ASP A 84 1.04 -6.78 12.25
CA ASP A 84 1.70 -7.96 11.69
C ASP A 84 1.39 -8.10 10.20
N VAL A 85 2.03 -7.25 9.39
CA VAL A 85 1.85 -7.25 7.93
C VAL A 85 2.22 -8.61 7.33
N GLY A 86 3.27 -9.27 7.85
CA GLY A 86 3.73 -10.55 7.33
C GLY A 86 2.70 -11.66 7.52
N THR A 87 2.13 -11.79 8.73
CA THR A 87 1.06 -12.77 8.99
C THR A 87 -0.19 -12.46 8.18
N GLN A 88 -0.57 -11.18 8.05
CA GLN A 88 -1.71 -10.78 7.24
C GLN A 88 -1.53 -11.12 5.76
N VAL A 89 -0.34 -10.88 5.19
CA VAL A 89 -0.03 -11.25 3.81
C VAL A 89 0.04 -12.77 3.64
N LYS A 90 0.64 -13.49 4.60
CA LYS A 90 0.69 -14.95 4.57
C LYS A 90 -0.71 -15.57 4.53
N ALA A 91 -1.53 -15.27 5.53
CA ALA A 91 -2.86 -15.87 5.68
C ALA A 91 -3.86 -15.32 4.64
N GLY A 92 -3.75 -14.03 4.33
CA GLY A 92 -4.65 -13.32 3.41
C GLY A 92 -4.37 -13.60 1.94
N VAL A 93 -3.09 -13.85 1.59
CA VAL A 93 -2.63 -13.98 0.20
C VAL A 93 -1.90 -15.29 -0.04
N ILE A 94 -0.76 -15.52 0.61
CA ILE A 94 0.16 -16.62 0.22
C ILE A 94 -0.48 -17.99 0.38
N ASP A 95 -1.17 -18.23 1.49
CA ASP A 95 -1.82 -19.51 1.77
C ASP A 95 -2.98 -19.81 0.79
N LYS A 96 -3.49 -18.78 0.11
CA LYS A 96 -4.56 -18.86 -0.90
C LYS A 96 -4.05 -18.93 -2.34
N LEU A 97 -2.73 -18.83 -2.55
CA LEU A 97 -2.15 -19.00 -3.88
C LEU A 97 -2.21 -20.48 -4.31
N PRO A 98 -2.28 -20.76 -5.63
CA PRO A 98 -2.20 -22.12 -6.16
C PRO A 98 -0.93 -22.83 -5.69
N GLY A 99 -1.01 -24.14 -5.43
CA GLY A 99 0.07 -24.92 -4.83
C GLY A 99 1.43 -24.78 -5.53
N ALA A 100 1.45 -24.71 -6.86
CA ALA A 100 2.67 -24.57 -7.65
C ALA A 100 3.41 -23.22 -7.45
N ILE A 101 2.68 -22.16 -7.10
CA ILE A 101 3.25 -20.83 -6.79
C ILE A 101 3.56 -20.76 -5.30
N ARG A 102 2.62 -21.22 -4.48
CA ARG A 102 2.78 -21.26 -3.03
C ARG A 102 4.02 -22.05 -2.60
N SER A 103 4.36 -23.16 -3.27
CA SER A 103 5.56 -23.95 -2.97
C SER A 103 6.87 -23.23 -3.27
N LYS A 104 6.83 -22.15 -4.05
CA LYS A 104 7.99 -21.32 -4.37
C LYS A 104 8.11 -20.10 -3.46
N ALA A 105 7.02 -19.74 -2.76
CA ALA A 105 7.06 -18.71 -1.76
C ALA A 105 7.92 -19.17 -0.58
N ASN A 106 8.89 -18.35 -0.19
CA ASN A 106 9.63 -18.53 1.05
C ASN A 106 9.15 -17.47 2.02
N ILE A 107 8.55 -17.83 3.15
CA ILE A 107 8.15 -16.84 4.16
C ILE A 107 9.13 -16.97 5.32
N PRO A 108 10.16 -16.11 5.41
CA PRO A 108 11.07 -16.11 6.53
C PRO A 108 10.30 -15.98 7.85
N ASP A 109 10.68 -16.74 8.87
CA ASP A 109 10.16 -16.57 10.24
C ASP A 109 10.32 -15.13 10.71
N LYS A 110 11.37 -14.43 10.25
CA LYS A 110 11.59 -13.00 10.52
C LYS A 110 10.47 -12.08 10.03
N LEU A 111 9.70 -12.47 9.01
CA LEU A 111 8.52 -11.71 8.55
C LEU A 111 7.26 -12.04 9.35
N LEU A 112 7.19 -13.21 9.98
CA LEU A 112 6.04 -13.69 10.76
C LEU A 112 6.17 -13.39 12.25
N ASP A 113 7.40 -13.36 12.77
CA ASP A 113 7.69 -13.25 14.20
C ASP A 113 8.14 -11.85 14.61
N LYS A 114 8.38 -10.93 13.66
CA LYS A 114 8.89 -9.57 13.99
C LYS A 114 7.89 -8.48 13.66
N GLN A 115 7.75 -7.60 14.65
CA GLN A 115 7.21 -6.25 14.51
C GLN A 115 7.82 -5.56 13.28
N GLY A 116 6.99 -5.16 12.31
CA GLY A 116 7.47 -4.56 11.06
C GLY A 116 8.31 -3.32 11.35
N LYS A 117 9.55 -3.29 10.82
CA LYS A 117 10.51 -2.20 11.05
C LYS A 117 10.68 -1.36 9.79
N TYR A 118 10.57 -0.05 9.99
CA TYR A 118 10.61 0.94 8.91
C TYR A 118 11.65 2.00 9.19
N GLN A 119 12.41 2.36 8.17
CA GLN A 119 13.32 3.51 8.19
C GLN A 119 12.51 4.80 8.41
N ASN A 120 11.40 4.91 7.69
CA ASN A 120 10.48 6.03 7.79
C ASN A 120 9.05 5.61 7.45
N VAL A 121 8.09 6.24 8.10
CA VAL A 121 6.67 6.17 7.75
C VAL A 121 6.14 7.59 7.70
N GLY A 122 5.75 8.03 6.51
CA GLY A 122 5.17 9.34 6.25
C GLY A 122 3.68 9.21 5.93
N VAL A 123 2.89 10.13 6.46
CA VAL A 123 1.47 10.30 6.17
C VAL A 123 1.20 11.77 5.91
N LYS A 124 0.54 12.10 4.80
CA LYS A 124 0.02 13.44 4.52
C LYS A 124 -1.48 13.39 4.40
N PHE A 125 -2.17 14.32 5.06
CA PHE A 125 -3.62 14.34 5.04
C PHE A 125 -4.20 15.75 4.95
N ALA A 126 -5.41 15.82 4.41
CA ALA A 126 -6.27 16.99 4.43
C ALA A 126 -7.57 16.62 5.16
N LEU A 127 -7.91 17.38 6.18
CA LEU A 127 -9.18 17.26 6.87
C LEU A 127 -10.20 18.15 6.15
N ASN A 128 -11.32 17.59 5.77
CA ASN A 128 -12.45 18.35 5.26
C ASN A 128 -13.75 17.72 5.75
N SER A 129 -14.61 18.54 6.34
CA SER A 129 -15.92 18.14 6.85
C SER A 129 -15.90 16.90 7.76
N GLY A 130 -14.93 16.83 8.67
CA GLY A 130 -14.78 15.69 9.58
C GLY A 130 -14.26 14.40 8.92
N VAL A 131 -13.84 14.45 7.66
CA VAL A 131 -13.18 13.35 6.93
C VAL A 131 -11.71 13.69 6.73
N MET A 132 -10.84 12.91 7.33
CA MET A 132 -9.40 12.97 7.12
C MET A 132 -9.07 12.23 5.82
N ASN A 133 -8.83 12.97 4.74
CA ASN A 133 -8.38 12.42 3.47
C ASN A 133 -6.87 12.22 3.55
N ILE A 134 -6.44 10.97 3.57
CA ILE A 134 -5.04 10.60 3.55
C ILE A 134 -4.61 10.60 2.09
N ASN A 135 -3.87 11.64 1.71
CA ASN A 135 -3.41 11.84 0.34
C ASN A 135 -2.26 10.89 0.00
N GLU A 136 -1.43 10.58 1.00
CA GLU A 136 -0.23 9.77 0.84
C GLU A 136 0.08 9.05 2.15
N ILE A 137 0.33 7.75 2.05
CA ILE A 137 1.03 6.91 3.02
C ILE A 137 2.28 6.40 2.31
N ASN A 138 3.44 6.52 2.95
CA ASN A 138 4.69 5.96 2.44
C ASN A 138 5.49 5.39 3.62
N GLY A 139 5.68 4.09 3.65
CA GLY A 139 6.50 3.38 4.61
C GLY A 139 7.66 2.70 3.90
N LYS A 140 8.89 3.03 4.25
CA LYS A 140 10.07 2.32 3.74
C LYS A 140 10.58 1.37 4.81
N ALA A 141 10.53 0.07 4.52
CA ALA A 141 11.04 -0.96 5.41
C ALA A 141 12.57 -0.89 5.50
N TYR A 142 13.15 -1.41 6.59
CA TYR A 142 14.57 -1.77 6.54
C TYR A 142 14.76 -3.02 5.68
N PRO A 143 15.92 -3.17 5.03
CA PRO A 143 16.29 -4.42 4.37
C PRO A 143 16.07 -5.62 5.29
N ASP A 144 15.38 -6.64 4.75
CA ASP A 144 15.08 -7.90 5.43
C ASP A 144 14.29 -7.81 6.75
N ALA A 145 13.58 -6.70 6.99
CA ALA A 145 12.87 -6.47 8.25
C ALA A 145 11.42 -5.96 8.10
N GLY A 146 10.90 -5.97 6.88
CA GLY A 146 9.53 -5.57 6.59
C GLY A 146 9.26 -5.50 5.09
N LEU A 147 8.04 -5.07 4.76
CA LEU A 147 7.59 -4.81 3.39
C LEU A 147 7.32 -3.31 3.27
N ASP A 148 7.67 -2.72 2.13
CA ASP A 148 7.38 -1.30 1.89
C ASP A 148 5.86 -1.08 1.82
N LEU A 149 5.41 0.11 2.21
CA LEU A 149 4.01 0.51 2.22
C LEU A 149 3.82 1.74 1.34
N LYS A 150 2.80 1.73 0.49
CA LYS A 150 2.32 2.93 -0.23
C LYS A 150 0.81 2.96 -0.20
N GLY A 151 0.18 4.11 -0.07
CA GLY A 151 -1.28 4.13 -0.07
C GLY A 151 -1.90 5.50 0.06
N ASN A 152 -3.22 5.49 0.10
CA ASN A 152 -4.06 6.66 0.31
C ASN A 152 -5.43 6.20 0.82
N GLY A 153 -6.30 7.15 1.13
CA GLY A 153 -7.69 6.85 1.47
C GLY A 153 -8.29 7.90 2.38
N SER A 154 -9.17 7.46 3.27
CA SER A 154 -9.81 8.35 4.23
C SER A 154 -10.09 7.70 5.58
N VAL A 155 -10.20 8.57 6.58
CA VAL A 155 -10.70 8.23 7.92
C VAL A 155 -11.83 9.18 8.28
N LYS A 156 -13.00 8.65 8.61
CA LYS A 156 -14.13 9.45 9.13
C LYS A 156 -13.93 9.67 10.62
N LEU A 157 -13.77 10.91 11.07
CA LEU A 157 -13.49 11.21 12.48
C LEU A 157 -14.67 10.92 13.41
N ALA A 158 -15.91 10.95 12.89
CA ALA A 158 -17.12 10.74 13.68
C ALA A 158 -17.22 9.31 14.25
N ASN A 159 -16.73 8.31 13.53
CA ASN A 159 -16.83 6.90 13.90
C ASN A 159 -15.52 6.13 13.71
N TYR A 160 -14.43 6.84 13.42
CA TYR A 160 -13.12 6.28 13.08
C TYR A 160 -13.15 5.30 11.90
N GLY A 161 -14.14 5.41 11.02
CA GLY A 161 -14.32 4.53 9.88
C GLY A 161 -13.17 4.66 8.89
N LEU A 162 -12.60 3.52 8.48
CA LEU A 162 -11.51 3.44 7.52
C LEU A 162 -12.01 3.14 6.12
N ASP A 163 -11.39 3.78 5.13
CA ASP A 163 -11.43 3.38 3.74
C ASP A 163 -10.07 3.70 3.11
N LEU A 164 -9.15 2.73 3.18
CA LEU A 164 -7.79 2.88 2.66
C LEU A 164 -7.53 1.92 1.51
N THR A 165 -6.75 2.39 0.54
CA THR A 165 -6.06 1.54 -0.42
C THR A 165 -4.59 1.51 -0.04
N LEU A 166 -4.09 0.33 0.30
CA LEU A 166 -2.71 0.12 0.71
C LEU A 166 -2.05 -0.86 -0.25
N ASP A 167 -0.90 -0.49 -0.79
CA ASP A 167 0.05 -1.35 -1.46
C ASP A 167 1.13 -1.76 -0.46
N ILE A 168 1.30 -3.07 -0.30
CA ILE A 168 2.37 -3.71 0.48
C ILE A 168 3.32 -4.35 -0.53
N ILE A 169 4.58 -3.94 -0.52
CA ILE A 169 5.54 -4.18 -1.60
C ILE A 169 6.75 -4.91 -1.04
N ASP A 170 7.08 -6.05 -1.63
CA ASP A 170 8.25 -6.87 -1.27
C ASP A 170 9.50 -6.42 -2.03
N THR A 171 9.93 -5.17 -1.78
CA THR A 171 11.08 -4.55 -2.45
C THR A 171 12.37 -5.36 -2.29
N TYR A 172 12.50 -6.11 -1.20
CA TYR A 172 13.68 -6.93 -0.90
C TYR A 172 13.52 -8.40 -1.34
N ASN A 173 12.43 -8.73 -2.06
CA ASN A 173 12.10 -10.07 -2.54
C ASN A 173 12.23 -11.15 -1.45
N MET A 174 11.81 -10.81 -0.23
CA MET A 174 11.87 -11.69 0.94
C MET A 174 11.00 -12.93 0.75
N LEU A 175 9.88 -12.76 0.05
CA LEU A 175 8.93 -13.83 -0.29
C LEU A 175 9.40 -14.70 -1.46
N ARG A 176 10.44 -14.27 -2.18
CA ARG A 176 10.99 -14.93 -3.39
C ARG A 176 9.97 -15.07 -4.52
N LEU A 177 9.02 -14.15 -4.63
CA LEU A 177 7.91 -14.22 -5.59
C LEU A 177 8.07 -13.31 -6.81
N ASP A 178 9.13 -12.51 -6.89
CA ASP A 178 9.37 -11.59 -8.02
C ASP A 178 9.41 -12.30 -9.39
N ASN A 179 9.83 -13.57 -9.41
CA ASN A 179 9.92 -14.36 -10.64
C ASN A 179 8.62 -15.09 -11.01
N GLU A 180 7.61 -15.06 -10.14
CA GLU A 180 6.37 -15.84 -10.29
C GLU A 180 5.13 -14.95 -10.37
N VAL A 181 5.11 -13.86 -9.59
CA VAL A 181 3.95 -12.96 -9.50
C VAL A 181 4.40 -11.52 -9.28
N LYS A 182 5.01 -10.93 -10.31
CA LYS A 182 5.53 -9.57 -10.27
C LYS A 182 4.42 -8.55 -10.50
N ASP A 183 4.33 -7.52 -9.67
CA ASP A 183 3.54 -6.33 -9.97
C ASP A 183 4.36 -5.39 -10.87
N GLN A 184 3.79 -5.05 -12.03
CA GLN A 184 4.47 -4.22 -13.02
C GLN A 184 4.70 -2.78 -12.55
N ARG A 185 3.86 -2.26 -11.64
CA ARG A 185 4.00 -0.89 -11.11
C ARG A 185 5.27 -0.72 -10.29
N TYR A 186 5.65 -1.79 -9.60
CA TYR A 186 6.72 -1.75 -8.60
C TYR A 186 7.95 -2.54 -9.00
N GLY A 187 7.85 -3.44 -9.96
CA GLY A 187 8.97 -4.29 -10.33
C GLY A 187 9.22 -5.42 -9.31
N HIS A 188 8.31 -5.62 -8.35
CA HIS A 188 8.41 -6.57 -7.26
C HIS A 188 7.05 -7.24 -7.02
N PHE A 189 7.03 -8.31 -6.22
CA PHE A 189 5.79 -8.82 -5.65
C PHE A 189 5.15 -7.72 -4.80
N ALA A 190 3.88 -7.42 -5.08
CA ALA A 190 3.12 -6.44 -4.32
C ALA A 190 1.66 -6.88 -4.21
N VAL A 191 1.04 -6.50 -3.09
CA VAL A 191 -0.34 -6.82 -2.77
C VAL A 191 -1.06 -5.55 -2.35
N SER A 192 -2.31 -5.40 -2.78
CA SER A 192 -3.06 -4.15 -2.68
C SER A 192 -4.37 -4.33 -1.90
N PRO A 193 -4.34 -4.66 -0.60
CA PRO A 193 -5.58 -4.81 0.16
C PRO A 193 -6.35 -3.48 0.21
N LYS A 194 -7.68 -3.59 0.16
CA LYS A 194 -8.53 -2.52 0.69
C LYS A 194 -8.63 -2.70 2.19
N VAL A 195 -8.46 -1.62 2.94
CA VAL A 195 -8.54 -1.63 4.41
C VAL A 195 -9.77 -0.82 4.84
N GLY A 196 -10.78 -1.53 5.29
CA GLY A 196 -12.03 -0.96 5.82
C GLY A 196 -12.16 -1.16 7.33
N GLY A 197 -13.38 -1.06 7.84
CA GLY A 197 -13.67 -1.21 9.27
C GLY A 197 -13.47 0.10 10.03
N THR A 198 -12.82 0.03 11.18
CA THR A 198 -12.48 1.22 11.99
C THR A 198 -10.99 1.27 12.29
N LEU A 199 -10.46 2.42 12.73
CA LEU A 199 -9.06 2.56 13.16
C LEU A 199 -8.64 1.55 14.23
N PHE A 200 -9.59 1.07 15.04
CA PHE A 200 -9.35 0.15 16.14
C PHE A 200 -9.59 -1.31 15.75
N GLU A 201 -10.36 -1.55 14.69
CA GLU A 201 -10.67 -2.86 14.14
C GLU A 201 -10.55 -2.83 12.60
N PRO A 202 -9.31 -2.71 12.06
CA PRO A 202 -9.10 -2.66 10.63
C PRO A 202 -9.43 -4.02 9.99
N LYS A 203 -10.09 -3.99 8.83
CA LYS A 203 -10.45 -5.19 8.06
C LYS A 203 -9.79 -5.15 6.70
N PHE A 204 -8.95 -6.15 6.41
CA PHE A 204 -8.25 -6.28 5.14
C PHE A 204 -9.07 -7.12 4.16
N ASP A 205 -9.44 -6.53 3.03
CA ASP A 205 -10.03 -7.21 1.88
C ASP A 205 -8.96 -7.43 0.80
N TRP A 206 -8.69 -8.71 0.55
CA TRP A 206 -7.67 -9.19 -0.39
C TRP A 206 -8.26 -9.64 -1.73
N GLY A 207 -9.59 -9.62 -1.92
CA GLY A 207 -10.26 -10.26 -3.04
C GLY A 207 -9.77 -9.76 -4.41
N ALA A 208 -9.71 -8.44 -4.59
CA ALA A 208 -9.21 -7.83 -5.82
C ALA A 208 -7.72 -8.12 -6.06
N THR A 209 -6.92 -8.21 -5.00
CA THR A 209 -5.49 -8.52 -5.09
C THR A 209 -5.28 -9.97 -5.54
N LEU A 210 -5.98 -10.92 -4.91
CA LEU A 210 -5.89 -12.34 -5.26
C LEU A 210 -6.23 -12.58 -6.74
N GLY A 211 -7.28 -11.93 -7.25
CA GLY A 211 -7.63 -12.01 -8.67
C GLY A 211 -6.51 -11.55 -9.59
N LYS A 212 -5.89 -10.39 -9.30
CA LYS A 212 -4.76 -9.86 -10.07
C LYS A 212 -3.52 -10.74 -10.01
N LEU A 213 -3.22 -11.30 -8.84
CA LEU A 213 -2.08 -12.20 -8.66
C LEU A 213 -2.25 -13.49 -9.46
N LEU A 214 -3.45 -14.09 -9.43
CA LEU A 214 -3.78 -15.27 -10.24
C LEU A 214 -3.64 -14.99 -11.73
N GLU A 215 -4.13 -13.83 -12.18
CA GLU A 215 -3.97 -13.40 -13.58
C GLU A 215 -2.50 -13.20 -13.96
N SER A 216 -1.71 -12.54 -13.12
CA SER A 216 -0.28 -12.31 -13.34
C SER A 216 0.49 -13.63 -13.43
N ALA A 217 0.23 -14.56 -12.51
CA ALA A 217 0.87 -15.86 -12.52
C ALA A 217 0.48 -16.70 -13.75
N ALA A 218 -0.79 -16.68 -14.17
CA ALA A 218 -1.24 -17.35 -15.39
C ALA A 218 -0.53 -16.78 -16.63
N ARG A 219 -0.41 -15.45 -16.74
CA ARG A 219 0.31 -14.78 -17.82
C ARG A 219 1.80 -15.16 -17.83
N GLN A 220 2.44 -15.23 -16.67
CA GLN A 220 3.86 -15.62 -16.57
C GLN A 220 4.07 -17.08 -16.94
N GLN A 221 3.21 -18.01 -16.51
CA GLN A 221 3.30 -19.42 -16.91
C GLN A 221 3.14 -19.58 -18.42
N LEU A 222 2.19 -18.87 -19.04
CA LEU A 222 2.02 -18.88 -20.50
C LEU A 222 3.24 -18.29 -21.22
N ALA A 223 3.82 -17.20 -20.70
CA ALA A 223 5.03 -16.60 -21.27
C ALA A 223 6.24 -17.55 -21.17
N THR A 224 6.40 -18.26 -20.05
CA THR A 224 7.49 -19.22 -19.86
C THR A 224 7.32 -20.43 -20.77
N ARG A 225 6.11 -21.01 -20.87
CA ARG A 225 5.81 -22.10 -21.81
C ARG A 225 6.03 -21.68 -23.26
N GLY A 226 5.55 -20.48 -23.64
CA GLY A 226 5.77 -19.93 -24.97
C GLY A 226 7.26 -19.75 -25.30
N LYS A 227 8.07 -19.27 -24.35
CA LYS A 227 9.52 -19.16 -24.51
C LYS A 227 10.21 -20.53 -24.61
N GLU A 228 9.77 -21.53 -23.86
CA GLU A 228 10.30 -22.90 -23.93
C GLU A 228 9.95 -23.58 -25.26
N GLU A 229 8.71 -23.44 -25.74
CA GLU A 229 8.26 -23.91 -27.06
C GLU A 229 9.04 -23.23 -28.20
N LEU A 230 9.22 -21.91 -28.13
CA LEU A 230 10.04 -21.15 -29.09
C LEU A 230 11.51 -21.59 -29.07
N LYS A 231 12.09 -21.87 -27.90
CA LYS A 231 13.46 -22.39 -27.78
C LYS A 231 13.59 -23.81 -28.34
N LYS A 232 12.58 -24.65 -28.18
CA LYS A 232 12.55 -26.01 -28.73
C LYS A 232 12.43 -26.01 -30.26
N HIS A 233 11.72 -25.04 -30.84
CA HIS A 233 11.49 -24.97 -32.29
C HIS A 233 12.46 -24.06 -33.07
N LEU A 234 13.19 -23.15 -32.40
CA LEU A 234 14.22 -22.30 -33.02
C LEU A 234 15.49 -22.21 -32.14
N PRO A 235 16.31 -23.26 -32.05
CA PRO A 235 17.58 -23.21 -31.35
C PRO A 235 18.59 -22.39 -32.17
N GLY A 236 18.84 -21.14 -31.77
CA GLY A 236 20.02 -20.38 -32.21
C GLY A 236 19.80 -18.99 -32.83
N ALA A 237 18.59 -18.58 -33.20
CA ALA A 237 18.37 -17.29 -33.88
C ALA A 237 17.63 -16.22 -33.05
N ALA A 238 17.11 -16.56 -31.86
CA ALA A 238 16.16 -15.72 -31.14
C ALA A 238 16.79 -14.75 -30.11
N GLY A 239 18.11 -14.58 -30.07
CA GLY A 239 18.77 -13.68 -29.12
C GLY A 239 18.33 -12.21 -29.29
N GLY A 240 18.18 -11.74 -30.53
CA GLY A 240 17.84 -10.34 -30.82
C GLY A 240 16.34 -10.02 -30.86
N LEU A 241 15.47 -11.03 -31.05
CA LEU A 241 14.01 -10.82 -31.12
C LEU A 241 13.35 -10.87 -29.73
N LEU A 242 13.95 -11.61 -28.79
CA LEU A 242 13.46 -11.73 -27.41
C LEU A 242 13.57 -10.42 -26.63
N ASP A 243 14.65 -9.64 -26.80
CA ASP A 243 14.84 -8.35 -26.12
C ASP A 243 13.80 -7.29 -26.49
N LYS A 244 13.28 -7.34 -27.73
CA LYS A 244 12.21 -6.44 -28.18
C LYS A 244 10.83 -6.78 -27.61
N ILE A 245 10.60 -8.03 -27.21
CA ILE A 245 9.28 -8.48 -26.71
C ILE A 245 9.22 -8.43 -25.18
N THR A 246 10.36 -8.50 -24.47
CA THR A 246 10.41 -8.48 -22.99
C THR A 246 10.73 -7.12 -22.36
N GLY A 247 10.77 -6.04 -23.13
CA GLY A 247 10.81 -4.68 -22.58
C GLY A 247 12.15 -4.29 -21.93
N GLY A 248 13.27 -4.56 -22.59
CA GLY A 248 14.56 -3.94 -22.27
C GLY A 248 14.67 -2.56 -22.92
N GLY A 249 14.54 -1.49 -22.12
CA GLY A 249 14.70 -0.12 -22.59
C GLY A 249 16.16 0.23 -22.91
N GLY A 250 16.38 0.79 -24.10
CA GLY A 250 17.68 1.31 -24.54
C GLY A 250 17.57 2.12 -25.84
N GLY A 251 17.16 3.39 -25.71
CA GLY A 251 17.66 4.52 -26.50
C GLY A 251 17.54 4.54 -28.03
N ASN A 252 16.55 5.34 -28.48
CA ASN A 252 16.60 6.29 -29.60
C ASN A 252 16.39 5.78 -31.05
N ASN A 253 15.20 6.03 -31.61
CA ASN A 253 15.08 6.93 -32.76
C ASN A 253 13.61 7.25 -33.11
N ASN A 254 13.41 8.50 -33.54
CA ASN A 254 12.22 9.05 -34.18
C ASN A 254 11.61 8.08 -35.21
N ASN A 255 10.29 7.82 -35.13
CA ASN A 255 9.38 8.40 -36.11
C ASN A 255 7.91 8.13 -35.79
N ASN A 256 7.17 9.19 -36.04
CA ASN A 256 5.73 9.36 -35.97
C ASN A 256 5.01 8.46 -37.00
N THR A 257 4.07 7.61 -36.56
CA THR A 257 2.84 7.28 -37.32
C THR A 257 1.88 6.52 -36.42
N ASN A 258 0.72 7.13 -36.18
CA ASN A 258 -0.50 6.48 -35.70
C ASN A 258 -1.04 5.57 -36.83
N PRO A 259 -1.61 4.39 -36.53
CA PRO A 259 -3.08 4.38 -36.52
C PRO A 259 -3.72 3.55 -35.39
N SER A 260 -4.98 3.92 -35.15
CA SER A 260 -5.92 3.42 -34.14
C SER A 260 -6.69 2.16 -34.61
N PRO A 261 -7.60 1.56 -33.81
CA PRO A 261 -7.53 0.15 -33.42
C PRO A 261 -8.59 -0.73 -34.11
N THR A 262 -8.29 -2.02 -34.28
CA THR A 262 -9.32 -3.03 -34.56
C THR A 262 -9.26 -4.19 -33.57
N GLN A 263 -10.44 -4.44 -32.99
CA GLN A 263 -10.81 -5.46 -32.02
C GLN A 263 -10.34 -6.87 -32.41
N LYS A 264 -9.89 -7.64 -31.41
CA LYS A 264 -10.28 -9.05 -31.08
C LYS A 264 -9.43 -9.75 -29.97
N PRO A 265 -9.12 -9.17 -28.79
CA PRO A 265 -8.56 -9.97 -27.69
C PRO A 265 -9.62 -10.86 -26.98
N ALA A 266 -10.87 -10.42 -26.92
CA ALA A 266 -11.90 -11.07 -26.11
C ALA A 266 -12.40 -12.42 -26.66
N GLU A 267 -12.48 -12.57 -28.00
CA GLU A 267 -12.90 -13.85 -28.63
C GLU A 267 -11.83 -14.95 -28.48
N ALA A 268 -10.54 -14.58 -28.44
CA ALA A 268 -9.44 -15.52 -28.25
C ALA A 268 -9.38 -16.06 -26.82
N VAL A 269 -9.68 -15.22 -25.82
CA VAL A 269 -9.74 -15.61 -24.41
C VAL A 269 -10.94 -16.52 -24.13
N GLY A 270 -12.10 -16.27 -24.77
CA GLY A 270 -13.29 -17.12 -24.64
C GLY A 270 -13.11 -18.54 -25.19
N LYS A 271 -12.39 -18.71 -26.31
CA LYS A 271 -12.10 -20.04 -26.87
C LYS A 271 -11.10 -20.84 -26.02
N ALA A 272 -10.14 -20.18 -25.38
CA ALA A 272 -9.15 -20.84 -24.52
C ALA A 272 -9.78 -21.37 -23.21
N LEU A 273 -10.74 -20.63 -22.63
CA LEU A 273 -11.42 -21.04 -21.39
C LEU A 273 -12.37 -22.24 -21.59
N LYS A 274 -13.00 -22.37 -22.76
CA LYS A 274 -13.90 -23.51 -23.07
C LYS A 274 -13.16 -24.84 -23.24
N GLY A 275 -11.89 -24.81 -23.63
CA GLY A 275 -11.06 -26.02 -23.75
C GLY A 275 -10.46 -26.50 -22.44
N LEU A 276 -10.43 -25.66 -21.40
CA LEU A 276 -9.79 -25.97 -20.11
C LEU A 276 -10.74 -26.54 -19.05
N PHE A 277 -12.06 -26.39 -19.22
CA PHE A 277 -13.08 -26.84 -18.26
C PHE A 277 -14.18 -27.70 -18.89
N GLY A 278 -13.99 -28.16 -20.12
CA GLY A 278 -14.92 -29.05 -20.82
C GLY A 278 -14.41 -30.49 -20.85
N HIS A 279 -14.58 -31.22 -19.75
CA HIS A 279 -14.83 -32.66 -19.66
C HIS A 279 -15.41 -32.99 -18.29
#